data_AF-E6QVW9-F1
#
_entry.id   AF-E6QVW9-F1
#
_cell.length_a   1.000
_cell.length_b   1.000
_cell.length_c   1.000
_cell.angle_alpha   90.00
_cell.angle_beta   90.00
_cell.angle_gamma   90.00
#
_symmetry.space_group_name_H-M   'P 1'
#
loop_
_entity.id
_entity.type
_entity.pdbx_description
1 polymer ?
#
loop_
_entity_poly.entity_id
_entity_poly.type
_entity_poly.pdbx_seq_one_letter_code
_entity_poly.pdbx_strand_id
1 'polypeptide(L)'
;MSRISLSFKAFQEEKHRLLKSGNRRGYDRLLDLASTMLKIPGGYILKIIWDDPDEYPAHALGYEQYTIRPYRVGYGCDGTTDLNIHLLAATVFNRMGINYGQAYVEAYPDESDDTNRQAIMDAMNDCSDRQIADETVIPEDNSLRTIQAILHDLNDINNRSLVSRLTELLLEKGFDEEVKHWYLIDFKTAVNQEIKQ
;
A
#
# COMPACT_ATOMS: atom_id res chain seq x y z
N MET A 1 -11.67 12.34 4.16
CA MET A 1 -10.22 12.65 4.18
C MET A 1 -9.81 13.49 2.95
N SER A 2 -9.02 14.56 3.11
CA SER A 2 -8.49 15.36 2.00
C SER A 2 -7.19 14.81 1.40
N ARG A 3 -7.10 14.76 0.06
CA ARG A 3 -5.92 14.31 -0.70
C ARG A 3 -5.52 15.36 -1.73
N ILE A 4 -4.28 15.84 -1.66
CA ILE A 4 -3.80 17.01 -2.43
C ILE A 4 -2.49 16.65 -3.12
N SER A 5 -2.48 16.61 -4.45
CA SER A 5 -1.24 16.49 -5.23
C SER A 5 -0.46 17.81 -5.17
N LEU A 6 0.80 17.74 -4.73
CA LEU A 6 1.64 18.92 -4.57
C LEU A 6 2.29 19.28 -5.91
N SER A 7 1.77 20.35 -6.54
CA SER A 7 2.51 21.04 -7.60
C SER A 7 3.86 21.57 -7.09
N PHE A 8 4.79 21.91 -7.99
CA PHE A 8 6.07 22.49 -7.57
C PHE A 8 5.90 23.73 -6.68
N LYS A 9 4.95 24.62 -7.01
CA LYS A 9 4.64 25.80 -6.20
C LYS A 9 4.14 25.39 -4.81
N ALA A 10 3.16 24.49 -4.73
CA ALA A 10 2.60 24.00 -3.47
C ALA A 10 3.65 23.30 -2.61
N PHE A 11 4.56 22.53 -3.23
CA PHE A 11 5.70 21.92 -2.55
C PHE A 11 6.63 22.97 -1.91
N GLN A 12 6.97 24.05 -2.63
CA GLN A 12 7.81 25.11 -2.07
C GLN A 12 7.13 25.83 -0.89
N GLU A 13 5.82 26.07 -0.99
CA GLU A 13 5.02 26.67 0.07
C GLU A 13 4.95 25.77 1.31
N GLU A 14 4.72 24.47 1.11
CA GLU A 14 4.66 23.45 2.16
C GLU A 14 6.02 23.31 2.87
N LYS A 15 7.10 23.24 2.10
CA LYS A 15 8.47 23.25 2.62
C LYS A 15 8.73 24.49 3.49
N HIS A 16 8.33 25.68 3.04
CA HIS A 16 8.49 26.92 3.81
C HIS A 16 7.65 26.94 5.07
N ARG A 17 6.42 26.40 5.02
CA ARG A 17 5.52 26.28 6.16
C ARG A 17 6.13 25.39 7.25
N LEU A 18 6.63 24.20 6.87
CA LEU A 18 7.27 23.25 7.79
C LEU A 18 8.53 23.84 8.45
N LEU A 19 9.33 24.59 7.68
CA LEU A 19 10.50 25.27 8.22
C LEU A 19 10.11 26.36 9.24
N LYS A 20 9.09 27.17 8.91
CA LYS A 20 8.59 28.26 9.79
C LYS A 20 7.96 27.74 11.08
N SER A 21 7.27 26.62 11.03
CA SER A 21 6.65 26.00 12.21
C SER A 21 7.66 25.25 13.09
N GLY A 22 8.92 25.11 12.65
CA GLY A 22 9.93 24.34 13.35
C GLY A 22 9.76 22.82 13.21
N ASN A 23 8.86 22.34 12.35
CA ASN A 23 8.66 20.91 12.10
C ASN A 23 9.76 20.33 11.21
N ARG A 24 10.96 20.18 11.80
CA ARG A 24 12.16 19.73 11.09
C ARG A 24 12.03 18.31 10.55
N ARG A 25 11.38 17.40 11.30
CA ARG A 25 11.13 16.02 10.85
C ARG A 25 10.25 15.97 9.61
N GLY A 26 9.15 16.74 9.60
CA GLY A 26 8.28 16.84 8.43
C GLY A 26 9.01 17.45 7.24
N TYR A 27 9.82 18.50 7.46
CA TYR A 27 10.64 19.11 6.43
C TYR A 27 11.62 18.11 5.80
N ASP A 28 12.40 17.40 6.61
CA ASP A 28 13.39 16.43 6.13
C ASP A 28 12.73 15.29 5.37
N ARG A 29 11.59 14.78 5.88
CA ARG A 29 10.81 13.74 5.20
C ARG A 29 10.26 14.22 3.85
N LEU A 30 9.76 15.45 3.76
CA LEU A 30 9.25 16.01 2.51
C LEU A 30 10.36 16.13 1.45
N LEU A 31 11.59 16.48 1.84
CA LEU A 31 12.74 16.51 0.92
C LEU A 31 13.19 15.12 0.47
N ASP A 32 13.15 14.15 1.38
CA ASP A 32 13.44 12.74 1.08
C ASP A 32 12.44 12.17 0.06
N LEU A 33 11.15 12.44 0.27
CA LEU A 33 10.10 12.08 -0.68
C LEU A 33 10.29 12.76 -2.04
N ALA A 34 10.65 14.05 -2.09
CA ALA A 34 10.93 14.73 -3.35
C ALA A 34 12.11 14.10 -4.11
N SER A 35 13.17 13.74 -3.39
CA SER A 35 14.35 13.10 -3.98
C SER A 35 14.04 11.70 -4.53
N THR A 36 13.12 10.98 -3.88
CA THR A 36 12.68 9.65 -4.29
C THR A 36 11.65 9.72 -5.44
N MET A 37 10.73 10.67 -5.39
CA MET A 37 9.72 10.92 -6.43
C MET A 37 10.34 11.18 -7.81
N LEU A 38 11.45 11.92 -7.90
CA LEU A 38 12.12 12.25 -9.17
C LEU A 38 12.55 11.02 -9.99
N LYS A 39 12.63 9.88 -9.33
CA LYS A 39 13.12 8.63 -9.89
C LYS A 39 11.99 7.67 -10.25
N ILE A 40 10.75 8.09 -10.02
CA ILE A 40 9.55 7.30 -10.28
C ILE A 40 8.86 7.90 -11.52
N PRO A 41 8.69 7.14 -12.61
CA PRO A 41 7.99 7.63 -13.79
C PRO A 41 6.56 8.08 -13.45
N GLY A 42 6.25 9.33 -13.77
CA GLY A 42 4.97 9.97 -13.42
C GLY A 42 4.81 10.29 -11.93
N GLY A 43 5.88 10.21 -11.15
CA GLY A 43 5.86 10.39 -9.71
C GLY A 43 5.42 11.79 -9.28
N TYR A 44 4.56 11.86 -8.26
CA TYR A 44 4.19 13.09 -7.57
C TYR A 44 4.09 12.86 -6.06
N ILE A 45 4.20 13.94 -5.28
CA ILE A 45 3.98 13.90 -3.84
C ILE A 45 2.49 14.16 -3.57
N LEU A 46 1.86 13.26 -2.84
CA LEU A 46 0.51 13.42 -2.33
C LEU A 46 0.57 13.82 -0.86
N LYS A 47 -0.11 14.92 -0.52
CA LYS A 47 -0.41 15.30 0.86
C LYS A 47 -1.78 14.74 1.23
N ILE A 48 -1.84 14.00 2.33
CA ILE A 48 -3.07 13.49 2.91
C ILE A 48 -3.32 14.25 4.21
N ILE A 49 -4.54 14.73 4.39
CA ILE A 49 -5.00 15.35 5.63
C ILE A 49 -6.17 14.52 6.13
N TRP A 50 -6.02 13.98 7.34
CA TRP A 50 -7.04 13.21 8.03
C TRP A 50 -8.03 14.17 8.68
N ASP A 51 -8.81 14.88 7.88
CA ASP A 51 -9.74 15.94 8.30
C ASP A 51 -11.19 15.48 8.40
N ASP A 52 -11.44 14.19 8.22
CA ASP A 52 -12.76 13.59 8.36
C ASP A 52 -12.97 13.14 9.81
N PRO A 53 -13.98 13.68 10.51
CA PRO A 53 -14.27 13.26 11.89
C PRO A 53 -14.87 11.85 11.97
N ASP A 54 -15.40 11.32 10.86
CA ASP A 54 -16.07 10.02 10.79
C ASP A 54 -15.15 8.92 10.21
N GLU A 55 -14.01 9.27 9.61
CA GLU A 55 -13.03 8.32 9.08
C GLU A 55 -11.75 8.26 9.93
N TYR A 56 -11.32 7.04 10.30
CA TYR A 56 -10.08 6.75 11.02
C TYR A 56 -10.10 7.24 12.50
N PRO A 57 -9.31 6.68 13.45
CA PRO A 57 -9.48 6.98 14.86
C PRO A 57 -9.31 8.47 15.18
N ALA A 58 -10.17 9.00 16.06
CA ALA A 58 -10.29 10.43 16.38
C ALA A 58 -8.97 11.16 16.74
N HIS A 59 -7.93 10.43 17.15
CA HIS A 59 -6.61 10.99 17.42
C HIS A 59 -5.83 11.38 16.14
N ALA A 60 -6.29 10.97 14.96
CA ALA A 60 -5.71 11.33 13.67
C ALA A 60 -6.30 12.62 13.10
N LEU A 61 -7.34 13.21 13.70
CA LEU A 61 -8.01 14.39 13.14
C LEU A 61 -7.04 15.57 12.96
N GLY A 62 -6.93 16.07 11.74
CA GLY A 62 -6.01 17.12 11.33
C GLY A 62 -4.55 16.66 11.12
N TYR A 63 -4.26 15.37 11.26
CA TYR A 63 -2.93 14.83 11.01
C TYR A 63 -2.60 14.93 9.52
N GLU A 64 -1.38 15.35 9.21
CA GLU A 64 -0.90 15.50 7.85
C GLU A 64 0.16 14.44 7.55
N GLN A 65 0.01 13.77 6.41
CA GLN A 65 0.96 12.81 5.90
C GLN A 65 1.35 13.14 4.47
N TYR A 66 2.53 12.68 4.08
CA TYR A 66 3.09 12.87 2.74
C TYR A 66 3.54 11.52 2.22
N THR A 67 3.14 11.18 1.01
CA THR A 67 3.52 9.94 0.33
C THR A 67 3.80 10.19 -1.15
N ILE A 68 4.40 9.22 -1.83
CA ILE A 68 4.63 9.27 -3.27
C ILE A 68 3.55 8.46 -3.98
N ARG A 69 3.10 8.98 -5.12
CA ARG A 69 2.19 8.30 -6.04
C ARG A 69 2.71 8.33 -7.48
N PRO A 70 2.32 7.37 -8.33
CA PRO A 70 1.46 6.24 -7.99
C PRO A 70 2.16 5.20 -7.10
N TYR A 71 1.39 4.51 -6.25
CA TYR A 71 1.88 3.38 -5.45
C TYR A 71 2.26 2.23 -6.38
N ARG A 72 3.34 1.51 -6.05
CA ARG A 72 3.84 0.36 -6.81
C ARG A 72 4.14 -0.79 -5.84
N VAL A 73 4.01 -2.01 -6.34
CA VAL A 73 4.35 -3.21 -5.59
C VAL A 73 5.79 -3.17 -5.06
N GLY A 74 6.00 -3.62 -3.84
CA GLY A 74 7.30 -3.64 -3.16
C GLY A 74 7.67 -2.33 -2.47
N TYR A 75 6.78 -1.33 -2.48
CA TYR A 75 7.01 -0.06 -1.76
C TYR A 75 6.77 -0.20 -0.25
N GLY A 76 6.13 -1.30 0.19
CA GLY A 76 5.77 -1.55 1.57
C GLY A 76 4.78 -0.53 2.13
N CYS A 77 4.62 -0.54 3.46
CA CYS A 77 3.79 0.43 4.15
C CYS A 77 4.34 1.85 3.93
N ASP A 78 3.54 2.70 3.28
CA ASP A 78 3.86 4.12 3.09
C ASP A 78 3.26 5.02 4.19
N GLY A 79 2.61 4.39 5.18
CA GLY A 79 1.98 5.02 6.33
C GLY A 79 0.62 5.63 6.04
N THR A 80 -0.02 5.32 4.90
CA THR A 80 -1.32 5.91 4.52
C THR A 80 -2.49 4.94 4.74
N THR A 81 -3.42 4.86 3.79
CA THR A 81 -4.46 3.84 3.76
C THR A 81 -3.88 2.59 3.11
N ASP A 82 -3.69 1.51 3.87
CA ASP A 82 -3.12 0.23 3.40
C ASP A 82 -3.87 -0.40 2.19
N LEU A 83 -4.99 0.22 1.78
CA LEU A 83 -5.83 -0.09 0.62
C LEU A 83 -5.06 -0.24 -0.69
N ASN A 84 -3.98 0.53 -0.94
CA ASN A 84 -3.19 0.35 -2.17
C ASN A 84 -2.59 -1.07 -2.24
N ILE A 85 -2.11 -1.60 -1.11
CA ILE A 85 -1.54 -2.96 -1.01
C ILE A 85 -2.65 -4.01 -1.15
N HIS A 86 -3.79 -3.81 -0.51
CA HIS A 86 -4.94 -4.70 -0.64
C HIS A 86 -5.50 -4.74 -2.07
N LEU A 87 -5.59 -3.61 -2.77
CA LEU A 87 -5.99 -3.56 -4.18
C LEU A 87 -5.04 -4.39 -5.06
N LEU A 88 -3.73 -4.24 -4.88
CA LEU A 88 -2.74 -5.02 -5.62
C LEU A 88 -2.89 -6.52 -5.34
N ALA A 89 -3.01 -6.89 -4.06
CA ALA A 89 -3.15 -8.27 -3.63
C ALA A 89 -4.45 -8.88 -4.20
N ALA A 90 -5.60 -8.25 -3.95
CA ALA A 90 -6.89 -8.68 -4.46
C ALA A 90 -6.85 -8.89 -5.97
N THR A 91 -6.30 -7.92 -6.70
CA THR A 91 -6.23 -7.98 -8.16
C THR A 91 -5.38 -9.16 -8.65
N VAL A 92 -4.16 -9.33 -8.12
CA VAL A 92 -3.25 -10.39 -8.58
C VAL A 92 -3.74 -11.78 -8.15
N PHE A 93 -4.14 -11.95 -6.89
CA PHE A 93 -4.63 -13.23 -6.39
C PHE A 93 -5.94 -13.66 -7.07
N ASN A 94 -6.88 -12.74 -7.30
CA ASN A 94 -8.13 -13.05 -7.99
C ASN A 94 -7.89 -13.43 -9.46
N ARG A 95 -6.94 -12.79 -10.17
CA ARG A 95 -6.54 -13.21 -11.54
C ARG A 95 -5.97 -14.62 -11.58
N MET A 96 -5.32 -15.03 -10.50
CA MET A 96 -4.82 -16.41 -10.34
C MET A 96 -5.92 -17.37 -9.87
N GLY A 97 -7.14 -16.88 -9.64
CA GLY A 97 -8.30 -17.61 -9.13
C GLY A 97 -8.26 -17.92 -7.64
N ILE A 98 -7.39 -17.25 -6.87
CA ILE A 98 -7.38 -17.32 -5.40
C ILE A 98 -8.33 -16.22 -4.93
N ASN A 99 -9.45 -16.60 -4.29
CA ASN A 99 -10.42 -15.62 -3.78
C ASN A 99 -9.81 -14.88 -2.60
N TYR A 100 -9.35 -13.66 -2.84
CA TYR A 100 -8.60 -12.88 -1.85
C TYR A 100 -9.47 -12.50 -0.64
N GLY A 101 -10.73 -12.11 -0.86
CA GLY A 101 -11.67 -11.80 0.21
C GLY A 101 -11.97 -13.01 1.10
N GLN A 102 -12.13 -14.20 0.52
CA GLN A 102 -12.26 -15.44 1.29
C GLN A 102 -11.01 -15.70 2.14
N ALA A 103 -9.81 -15.54 1.56
CA ALA A 103 -8.56 -15.72 2.28
C ALA A 103 -8.40 -14.73 3.44
N TYR A 104 -8.83 -13.47 3.25
CA TYR A 104 -8.87 -12.45 4.31
C TYR A 104 -9.71 -12.91 5.48
N VAL A 105 -10.95 -13.33 5.21
CA VAL A 105 -11.88 -13.73 6.24
C VAL A 105 -11.46 -15.04 6.94
N GLU A 106 -10.83 -15.97 6.24
CA GLU A 106 -10.22 -17.16 6.87
C GLU A 106 -9.03 -16.80 7.78
N ALA A 107 -8.27 -15.76 7.44
CA ALA A 107 -7.14 -15.30 8.24
C ALA A 107 -7.55 -14.51 9.49
N TYR A 108 -8.75 -13.90 9.48
CA TYR A 108 -9.28 -13.06 10.55
C TYR A 108 -10.71 -13.47 10.95
N PRO A 109 -10.90 -14.70 11.45
CA PRO A 109 -12.23 -15.21 11.78
C PRO A 109 -12.93 -14.41 12.89
N ASP A 110 -12.18 -13.73 13.76
CA ASP A 110 -12.72 -12.91 14.85
C ASP A 110 -13.22 -11.53 14.37
N GLU A 111 -12.82 -11.08 13.17
CA GLU A 111 -13.28 -9.81 12.56
C GLU A 111 -14.56 -9.99 11.72
N SER A 112 -14.89 -11.24 11.40
CA SER A 112 -16.07 -11.60 10.61
C SER A 112 -17.07 -12.39 11.46
N ASP A 113 -18.23 -11.81 11.71
CA ASP A 113 -19.38 -12.61 12.13
C ASP A 113 -20.16 -13.11 10.90
N ASP A 114 -21.01 -14.12 11.09
CA ASP A 114 -21.80 -14.68 9.97
C ASP A 114 -22.67 -13.62 9.27
N THR A 115 -22.98 -12.50 9.92
CA THR A 115 -23.82 -11.44 9.36
C THR A 115 -23.07 -10.45 8.47
N ASN A 116 -21.77 -10.23 8.69
CA ASN A 116 -20.95 -9.32 7.88
C ASN A 116 -19.94 -10.03 6.97
N ARG A 117 -19.77 -11.35 7.11
CA ARG A 117 -18.77 -12.16 6.40
C ARG A 117 -18.74 -11.91 4.89
N GLN A 118 -19.87 -12.05 4.21
CA GLN A 118 -19.95 -11.87 2.75
C GLN A 118 -19.63 -10.44 2.34
N ALA A 119 -20.09 -9.44 3.11
CA ALA A 119 -19.82 -8.04 2.83
C ALA A 119 -18.33 -7.71 2.95
N ILE A 120 -17.63 -8.28 3.94
CA ILE A 120 -16.16 -8.14 4.07
C ILE A 120 -15.46 -8.81 2.89
N MET A 121 -15.87 -10.02 2.51
CA MET A 121 -15.30 -10.71 1.35
C MET A 121 -15.45 -9.90 0.06
N ASP A 122 -16.64 -9.34 -0.17
CA ASP A 122 -16.92 -8.53 -1.35
C ASP A 122 -16.09 -7.23 -1.34
N ALA A 123 -16.01 -6.55 -0.18
CA ALA A 123 -15.20 -5.34 -0.02
C ALA A 123 -13.70 -5.60 -0.29
N MET A 124 -13.17 -6.69 0.24
CA MET A 124 -11.76 -7.06 0.04
C MET A 124 -11.47 -7.55 -1.39
N ASN A 125 -12.45 -8.12 -2.08
CA ASN A 125 -12.27 -8.54 -3.48
C ASN A 125 -12.40 -7.40 -4.48
N ASP A 126 -13.30 -6.46 -4.20
CA ASP A 126 -13.51 -5.29 -5.05
C ASP A 126 -12.31 -4.35 -4.89
N CYS A 127 -12.02 -3.87 -3.66
CA CYS A 127 -10.95 -2.92 -3.34
C CYS A 127 -10.78 -1.77 -4.36
N SER A 128 -11.84 -1.47 -5.13
CA SER A 128 -11.75 -0.73 -6.40
C SER A 128 -12.17 0.72 -6.24
N ASP A 129 -12.00 1.27 -5.03
CA ASP A 129 -12.16 2.70 -4.80
C ASP A 129 -11.39 3.45 -5.91
N ARG A 130 -12.13 4.21 -6.71
CA ARG A 130 -11.61 4.79 -7.94
C ARG A 130 -10.39 5.67 -7.67
N GLN A 131 -10.37 6.36 -6.53
CA GLN A 131 -9.26 7.19 -6.14
C GLN A 131 -8.03 6.35 -5.79
N ILE A 132 -8.19 5.26 -5.04
CA ILE A 132 -7.08 4.32 -4.77
C ILE A 132 -6.56 3.66 -6.05
N ALA A 133 -7.45 3.30 -6.97
CA ALA A 133 -7.09 2.72 -8.25
C ALA A 133 -6.29 3.69 -9.14
N ASP A 134 -6.74 4.94 -9.26
CA ASP A 134 -6.05 5.99 -10.03
C ASP A 134 -4.65 6.31 -9.44
N GLU A 135 -4.48 6.04 -8.15
CA GLU A 135 -3.24 6.23 -7.41
C GLU A 135 -2.31 5.00 -7.39
N THR A 136 -2.68 3.88 -8.03
CA THR A 136 -1.92 2.62 -7.96
C THR A 136 -1.53 2.10 -9.33
N VAL A 137 -0.27 1.72 -9.52
CA VAL A 137 0.14 0.94 -10.71
C VAL A 137 -0.06 -0.54 -10.41
N ILE A 138 -1.10 -1.10 -11.01
CA ILE A 138 -1.39 -2.53 -10.94
C ILE A 138 -0.46 -3.28 -11.90
N PRO A 139 0.34 -4.26 -11.43
CA PRO A 139 1.18 -5.06 -12.31
C PRO A 139 0.31 -5.87 -13.28
N GLU A 140 0.79 -6.05 -14.51
CA GLU A 140 0.09 -6.87 -15.52
C GLU A 140 0.45 -8.35 -15.40
N ASP A 141 1.59 -8.68 -14.80
CA ASP A 141 2.06 -10.04 -14.61
C ASP A 141 1.67 -10.64 -13.24
N ASN A 142 1.73 -11.97 -13.17
CA ASN A 142 1.60 -12.76 -11.95
C ASN A 142 2.91 -13.52 -11.68
N SER A 143 4.07 -12.91 -11.92
CA SER A 143 5.35 -13.58 -11.72
C SER A 143 5.60 -13.87 -10.24
N LEU A 144 6.43 -14.88 -9.96
CA LEU A 144 6.83 -15.24 -8.59
C LEU A 144 7.35 -14.02 -7.82
N ARG A 145 8.14 -13.16 -8.46
CA ARG A 145 8.70 -11.95 -7.85
C ARG A 145 7.62 -10.93 -7.48
N THR A 146 6.64 -10.72 -8.36
CA THR A 146 5.49 -9.85 -8.07
C THR A 146 4.68 -10.37 -6.89
N ILE A 147 4.41 -11.69 -6.86
CA ILE A 147 3.69 -12.34 -5.76
C ILE A 147 4.45 -12.18 -4.44
N GLN A 148 5.74 -12.47 -4.43
CA GLN A 148 6.59 -12.31 -3.24
C GLN A 148 6.62 -10.86 -2.75
N ALA A 149 6.66 -9.88 -3.66
CA ALA A 149 6.62 -8.46 -3.30
C ALA A 149 5.28 -8.07 -2.64
N ILE A 150 4.15 -8.60 -3.12
CA ILE A 150 2.84 -8.39 -2.52
C ILE A 150 2.78 -9.02 -1.11
N LEU A 151 3.27 -10.25 -0.95
CA LEU A 151 3.31 -10.92 0.36
C LEU A 151 4.18 -10.14 1.36
N HIS A 152 5.33 -9.62 0.90
CA HIS A 152 6.18 -8.75 1.70
C HIS A 152 5.44 -7.47 2.12
N ASP A 153 4.78 -6.76 1.19
CA ASP A 153 4.03 -5.54 1.48
C ASP A 153 2.87 -5.78 2.47
N LEU A 154 2.13 -6.88 2.31
CA LEU A 154 1.09 -7.30 3.25
C LEU A 154 1.68 -7.55 4.66
N ASN A 155 2.84 -8.21 4.74
CA ASN A 155 3.50 -8.42 6.02
C ASN A 155 3.93 -7.08 6.68
N ASP A 156 4.39 -6.11 5.89
CA ASP A 156 4.80 -4.79 6.36
C ASP A 156 3.64 -3.99 6.98
N ILE A 157 2.40 -4.22 6.53
CA ILE A 157 1.18 -3.68 7.14
C ILE A 157 0.56 -4.62 8.19
N ASN A 158 1.38 -5.48 8.79
CA ASN A 158 0.99 -6.43 9.84
C ASN A 158 -0.06 -7.47 9.45
N ASN A 159 -0.29 -7.73 8.16
CA ASN A 159 -1.25 -8.73 7.69
C ASN A 159 -0.66 -10.17 7.70
N ARG A 160 -0.04 -10.59 8.81
CA ARG A 160 0.76 -11.83 8.89
C ARG A 160 -0.06 -13.11 8.72
N SER A 161 -1.24 -13.17 9.34
CA SER A 161 -2.15 -14.31 9.21
C SER A 161 -2.60 -14.47 7.76
N LEU A 162 -2.91 -13.37 7.09
CA LEU A 162 -3.28 -13.35 5.68
C LEU A 162 -2.14 -13.80 4.77
N VAL A 163 -0.91 -13.33 5.01
CA VAL A 163 0.27 -13.78 4.27
C VAL A 163 0.47 -15.29 4.41
N SER A 164 0.31 -15.84 5.62
CA SER A 164 0.38 -17.30 5.83
C SER A 164 -0.68 -18.02 4.99
N ARG A 165 -1.93 -17.55 5.05
CA ARG A 165 -3.04 -18.20 4.35
C ARG A 165 -2.89 -18.14 2.83
N LEU A 166 -2.49 -16.99 2.29
CA LEU A 166 -2.22 -16.84 0.86
C LEU A 166 -1.06 -17.72 0.39
N THR A 167 -0.02 -17.87 1.22
CA THR A 167 1.11 -18.76 0.92
C THR A 167 0.66 -20.21 0.81
N GLU A 168 -0.20 -20.70 1.72
CA GLU A 168 -0.79 -22.04 1.63
C GLU A 168 -1.59 -22.23 0.33
N LEU A 169 -2.49 -21.28 0.02
CA LEU A 169 -3.34 -21.33 -1.17
C LEU A 169 -2.53 -21.34 -2.48
N LEU A 170 -1.39 -20.64 -2.51
CA LEU A 170 -0.46 -20.68 -3.65
C LEU A 170 0.14 -22.07 -3.84
N LEU A 171 0.60 -22.70 -2.75
CA LEU A 171 1.18 -24.05 -2.80
C LEU A 171 0.13 -25.10 -3.17
N GLU A 172 -1.09 -24.99 -2.64
CA GLU A 172 -2.23 -25.84 -3.02
C GLU A 172 -2.54 -25.74 -4.54
N LYS A 173 -2.27 -24.58 -5.15
CA LYS A 173 -2.37 -24.37 -6.60
C LYS A 173 -1.17 -24.86 -7.41
N GLY A 174 -0.14 -25.38 -6.75
CA GLY A 174 1.06 -25.90 -7.40
C GLY A 174 2.10 -24.83 -7.74
N PHE A 175 2.09 -23.67 -7.06
CA PHE A 175 3.22 -22.75 -7.12
C PHE A 175 4.47 -23.38 -6.49
N ASP A 176 5.62 -22.91 -6.96
CA ASP A 176 6.92 -23.33 -6.44
C ASP A 176 7.08 -22.96 -4.95
N GLU A 177 7.75 -23.83 -4.20
CA GLU A 177 8.13 -23.64 -2.80
C GLU A 177 8.92 -22.35 -2.56
N GLU A 178 9.62 -21.85 -3.58
CA GLU A 178 10.29 -20.54 -3.58
C GLU A 178 9.35 -19.38 -3.20
N VAL A 179 8.03 -19.52 -3.37
CA VAL A 179 7.07 -18.51 -2.90
C VAL A 179 7.21 -18.19 -1.41
N LYS A 180 7.67 -19.16 -0.60
CA LYS A 180 7.92 -18.99 0.83
C LYS A 180 9.06 -18.04 1.14
N HIS A 181 9.96 -17.79 0.18
CA HIS A 181 11.13 -16.94 0.35
C HIS A 181 10.85 -15.43 0.19
N TRP A 182 9.58 -15.01 0.22
CA TRP A 182 9.20 -13.59 0.14
C TRP A 182 9.91 -12.70 1.17
N TYR A 183 10.26 -13.24 2.34
CA TYR A 183 10.93 -12.51 3.43
C TYR A 183 12.45 -12.35 3.23
N LEU A 184 13.06 -13.08 2.30
CA LEU A 184 14.49 -12.99 2.00
C LEU A 184 14.81 -11.87 0.99
N ILE A 185 13.79 -11.34 0.33
CA ILE A 185 13.96 -10.36 -0.73
C ILE A 185 13.86 -8.96 -0.12
N ASP A 186 14.97 -8.23 -0.21
CA ASP A 186 15.00 -6.81 0.17
C ASP A 186 14.41 -5.95 -0.96
N PHE A 187 13.08 -5.88 -1.00
CA PHE A 187 12.36 -5.05 -1.95
C PHE A 187 12.63 -3.56 -1.73
N LYS A 188 12.88 -3.13 -0.49
CA LYS A 188 13.19 -1.71 -0.19
C LYS A 188 14.50 -1.28 -0.83
N THR A 189 15.54 -2.11 -0.78
CA THR A 189 16.81 -1.78 -1.44
C THR A 189 16.75 -1.99 -2.94
N ALA A 190 16.08 -3.04 -3.43
CA ALA A 190 15.95 -3.31 -4.87
C ALA A 190 15.15 -2.22 -5.60
N VAL A 191 14.01 -1.81 -5.04
CA VAL A 191 13.23 -0.68 -5.56
C VAL A 191 14.07 0.59 -5.56
N ASN A 192 14.81 0.88 -4.48
CA ASN A 192 15.71 2.02 -4.41
C ASN A 192 16.89 1.97 -5.39
N GLN A 193 17.25 0.80 -5.92
CA GLN A 193 18.30 0.62 -6.93
C GLN A 193 17.77 0.76 -8.35
N GLU A 194 16.60 0.20 -8.68
CA GLU A 194 15.93 0.38 -9.98
C GLU A 194 15.60 1.85 -10.22
N ILE A 195 15.18 2.54 -9.16
CA ILE A 195 14.94 3.99 -9.09
C ILE A 195 16.24 4.81 -9.30
N LYS A 196 17.45 4.25 -9.14
CA LYS A 196 18.73 4.97 -9.33
C LYS A 196 19.36 4.81 -10.72
N GLN A 197 18.80 3.96 -11.59
CA GLN A 197 19.28 3.75 -12.97
C GLN A 197 18.53 4.63 -13.95
#